data_AF-A0A962JJK0-F1
#
_entry.id   AF-A0A962JJK0-F1
#
_cell.length_a   1.000
_cell.length_b   1.000
_cell.length_c   1.000
_cell.angle_alpha   90.00
_cell.angle_beta   90.00
_cell.angle_gamma   90.00
#
_symmetry.space_group_name_H-M   'P 1'
#
loop_
_entity.id
_entity.type
_entity.pdbx_description
1 polymer ?
#
loop_
_entity_poly.entity_id
_entity_poly.type
_entity_poly.pdbx_seq_one_letter_code
_entity_poly.pdbx_strand_id
1 'polypeptide(L)'
;AKSQVSRVMGELGSLKTAVEACVLDGKTDAQCTASWGATDSNLLGTQAALVINADGSATITGIFGGNAAADIKTKNLVWSRTTTGTWSCATTAVAKYAPTGCPGA
;
A
#
# COMPACT_ATOMS: atom_id res chain seq x y z
N ALA A 1 17.70 -0.41 1.99
CA ALA A 1 16.50 -0.98 2.64
C ALA A 1 15.65 0.09 3.34
N LYS A 2 16.08 0.71 4.46
CA LYS A 2 15.25 1.71 5.20
C LYS A 2 14.64 2.80 4.30
N SER A 3 15.46 3.47 3.49
CA SER A 3 14.99 4.51 2.54
C SER A 3 14.00 3.98 1.50
N GLN A 4 14.17 2.73 1.04
CA GLN A 4 13.26 2.09 0.10
C GLN A 4 11.90 1.79 0.75
N VAL A 5 11.88 1.34 2.01
CA VAL A 5 10.62 1.11 2.75
C VAL A 5 9.89 2.44 2.96
N SER A 6 10.59 3.50 3.37
CA SER A 6 9.99 4.83 3.50
C SER A 6 9.46 5.38 2.19
N ARG A 7 10.15 5.14 1.07
CA ARG A 7 9.69 5.58 -0.26
C ARG A 7 8.40 4.87 -0.66
N VAL A 8 8.36 3.53 -0.55
CA VAL A 8 7.16 2.75 -0.85
C VAL A 8 6.00 3.10 0.08
N MET A 9 6.25 3.39 1.37
CA MET A 9 5.21 3.88 2.28
C MET A 9 4.52 5.14 1.74
N GLY A 10 5.30 6.10 1.21
CA GLY A 10 4.79 7.33 0.62
C GLY A 10 4.10 7.11 -0.72
N GLU A 11 4.70 6.29 -1.60
CA GLU A 11 4.12 5.93 -2.91
C GLU A 11 2.75 5.28 -2.77
N LEU A 12 2.58 4.32 -1.85
CA LEU A 12 1.27 3.70 -1.62
C LEU A 12 0.33 4.61 -0.82
N GLY A 13 0.88 5.45 0.06
CA GLY A 13 0.11 6.37 0.89
C GLY A 13 -0.61 7.45 0.08
N SER A 14 -0.08 7.84 -1.08
CA SER A 14 -0.70 8.81 -1.97
C SER A 14 -2.00 8.31 -2.63
N LEU A 15 -2.20 6.99 -2.70
CA LEU A 15 -3.37 6.37 -3.30
C LEU A 15 -4.61 6.38 -2.40
N LYS A 16 -4.45 6.68 -1.10
CA LYS A 16 -5.55 6.64 -0.12
C LYS A 16 -6.72 7.54 -0.49
N THR A 17 -6.44 8.75 -0.96
CA THR A 17 -7.49 9.72 -1.35
C THR A 17 -8.35 9.18 -2.49
N ALA A 18 -7.73 8.52 -3.47
CA ALA A 18 -8.46 7.89 -4.56
C ALA A 18 -9.33 6.72 -4.05
N VAL A 19 -8.79 5.91 -3.14
CA VAL A 19 -9.55 4.83 -2.50
C VAL A 19 -10.73 5.37 -1.67
N GLU A 20 -10.55 6.47 -0.93
CA GLU A 20 -11.66 7.11 -0.20
C GLU A 20 -12.80 7.54 -1.13
N ALA A 21 -12.47 8.16 -2.26
CA ALA A 21 -13.47 8.53 -3.26
C ALA A 21 -14.18 7.29 -3.83
N CYS A 22 -13.44 6.21 -4.11
CA CYS A 22 -14.04 4.95 -4.58
C CYS A 22 -14.98 4.32 -3.55
N VAL A 23 -14.59 4.29 -2.28
CA VAL A 23 -15.42 3.75 -1.20
C VAL A 23 -16.70 4.59 -1.04
N LEU A 24 -16.60 5.92 -1.12
CA LEU A 24 -17.75 6.82 -1.05
C LEU A 24 -18.71 6.63 -2.25
N ASP A 25 -18.16 6.39 -3.43
CA ASP A 25 -18.93 6.11 -4.65
C ASP A 25 -19.49 4.68 -4.71
N GLY A 26 -19.18 3.82 -3.72
CA GLY A 26 -19.58 2.41 -3.73
C GLY A 26 -18.94 1.58 -4.85
N LYS A 27 -17.75 1.97 -5.32
CA LYS A 27 -17.02 1.28 -6.39
C LYS A 27 -16.37 -0.01 -5.88
N THR A 28 -16.38 -1.02 -6.74
CA THR A 28 -15.53 -2.22 -6.59
C THR A 28 -14.05 -1.89 -6.77
N ASP A 29 -13.20 -2.84 -6.41
CA ASP A 29 -11.75 -2.80 -6.67
C ASP A 29 -11.44 -2.53 -8.14
N ALA A 30 -12.02 -3.30 -9.07
CA ALA A 30 -11.77 -3.19 -10.51
C ALA A 30 -12.18 -1.82 -11.08
N GLN A 31 -13.32 -1.30 -10.62
CA GLN A 31 -13.78 0.04 -11.00
C GLN A 31 -12.86 1.13 -10.45
N CYS A 32 -12.33 0.96 -9.24
CA CYS A 32 -11.43 1.92 -8.62
C CYS A 32 -10.05 1.93 -9.29
N THR A 33 -9.47 0.75 -9.53
CA THR A 33 -8.11 0.63 -10.12
C THR A 33 -8.01 1.20 -11.53
N ALA A 34 -9.12 1.32 -12.25
CA ALA A 34 -9.16 1.95 -13.56
C ALA A 34 -8.80 3.46 -13.53
N SER A 35 -8.88 4.12 -12.37
CA SER A 35 -8.68 5.59 -12.27
C SER A 35 -8.00 6.06 -10.97
N TRP A 36 -7.53 5.14 -10.12
CA TRP A 36 -6.91 5.48 -8.84
C TRP A 36 -5.52 6.13 -8.90
N GLY A 37 -4.90 6.19 -10.09
CA GLY A 37 -3.62 6.88 -10.30
C GLY A 37 -2.37 6.14 -9.82
N ALA A 38 -2.44 4.83 -9.56
CA ALA A 38 -1.24 4.05 -9.27
C ALA A 38 -0.29 4.01 -10.47
N THR A 39 1.00 4.21 -10.19
CA THR A 39 2.09 4.13 -11.15
C THR A 39 3.04 3.02 -10.76
N ASP A 40 3.71 2.44 -11.75
CA ASP A 40 4.67 1.37 -11.50
C ASP A 40 5.88 1.92 -10.72
N SER A 41 6.18 1.25 -9.61
CA SER A 41 7.36 1.54 -8.80
C SER A 41 8.46 0.55 -9.12
N ASN A 42 9.66 1.06 -9.41
CA ASN A 42 10.83 0.20 -9.62
C ASN A 42 11.29 -0.56 -8.35
N LEU A 43 10.68 -0.31 -7.18
CA LEU A 43 10.92 -1.04 -5.93
C LEU A 43 9.87 -2.12 -5.65
N LEU A 44 8.82 -2.23 -6.47
CA LEU A 44 7.80 -3.25 -6.34
C LEU A 44 7.98 -4.33 -7.42
N GLY A 45 7.59 -5.57 -7.12
CA GLY A 45 7.64 -6.67 -8.09
C GLY A 45 6.53 -6.56 -9.14
N THR A 46 5.43 -5.94 -8.77
CA THR A 46 4.26 -5.63 -9.61
C THR A 46 3.69 -4.28 -9.15
N GLN A 47 2.75 -3.73 -9.92
CA GLN A 47 1.97 -2.59 -9.44
C GLN A 47 1.27 -2.92 -8.11
N ALA A 48 0.99 -1.89 -7.31
CA ALA A 48 0.26 -2.01 -6.06
C ALA A 48 -1.11 -2.68 -6.29
N ALA A 49 -1.52 -3.54 -5.35
CA ALA A 49 -2.82 -4.19 -5.37
C ALA A 49 -3.82 -3.45 -4.47
N LEU A 50 -5.05 -3.31 -4.94
CA LEU A 50 -6.18 -2.78 -4.20
C LEU A 50 -7.17 -3.89 -3.86
N VAL A 51 -7.71 -3.85 -2.65
CA VAL A 51 -8.94 -4.57 -2.30
C VAL A 51 -9.88 -3.59 -1.63
N ILE A 52 -11.13 -3.54 -2.07
CA ILE A 52 -12.22 -2.83 -1.41
C ILE A 52 -13.29 -3.87 -1.05
N ASN A 53 -13.65 -3.96 0.22
CA ASN A 53 -14.69 -4.85 0.70
C ASN A 53 -16.06 -4.13 0.70
N ALA A 54 -17.13 -4.90 0.64
CA ALA A 54 -18.50 -4.38 0.62
C ALA A 54 -18.88 -3.57 1.89
N ASP A 55 -18.16 -3.76 3.00
CA ASP A 55 -18.33 -3.01 4.25
C ASP A 55 -17.57 -1.66 4.27
N GLY A 56 -16.88 -1.33 3.18
CA GLY A 56 -16.08 -0.12 3.05
C GLY A 56 -14.67 -0.23 3.63
N SER A 57 -14.26 -1.36 4.20
CA SER A 57 -12.85 -1.60 4.52
C SER A 57 -12.04 -1.80 3.23
N ALA A 58 -10.75 -1.44 3.25
CA ALA A 58 -9.90 -1.53 2.07
C ALA A 58 -8.44 -1.78 2.41
N THR A 59 -7.69 -2.34 1.46
CA THR A 59 -6.23 -2.49 1.58
C THR A 59 -5.51 -2.06 0.31
N ILE A 60 -4.40 -1.34 0.47
CA ILE A 60 -3.42 -1.07 -0.59
C ILE A 60 -2.15 -1.83 -0.24
N THR A 61 -1.76 -2.79 -1.08
CA THR A 61 -0.60 -3.66 -0.83
C THR A 61 0.47 -3.47 -1.89
N GLY A 62 1.69 -3.18 -1.47
CA GLY A 62 2.88 -3.26 -2.31
C GLY A 62 3.79 -4.38 -1.85
N ILE A 63 4.16 -5.27 -2.77
CA ILE A 63 5.17 -6.30 -2.54
C ILE A 63 6.48 -5.77 -3.11
N PHE A 64 7.46 -5.57 -2.24
CA PHE A 64 8.80 -5.18 -2.65
C PHE A 64 9.32 -6.20 -3.67
N GLY A 65 10.08 -5.72 -4.64
CA GLY A 65 10.59 -6.50 -5.76
C GLY A 65 11.45 -5.61 -6.65
N GLY A 66 11.63 -5.95 -7.93
CA GLY A 66 12.39 -5.12 -8.86
C GLY A 66 13.79 -4.77 -8.34
N ASN A 67 14.04 -3.48 -8.11
CA ASN A 67 15.29 -2.92 -7.60
C ASN A 67 15.35 -2.79 -6.07
N ALA A 68 14.39 -3.36 -5.34
CA ALA A 68 14.44 -3.42 -3.88
C ALA A 68 15.69 -4.16 -3.41
N ALA A 69 16.27 -3.71 -2.28
CA ALA A 69 17.42 -4.37 -1.68
C ALA A 69 17.09 -5.82 -1.30
N ALA A 70 18.08 -6.71 -1.37
CA ALA A 70 17.91 -8.15 -1.12
C ALA A 70 17.13 -8.46 0.16
N ASP A 71 17.49 -7.81 1.27
CA ASP A 71 16.86 -7.99 2.59
C ASP A 71 15.35 -7.70 2.64
N ILE A 72 14.82 -6.91 1.70
CA ILE A 72 13.40 -6.53 1.66
C ILE A 72 12.69 -7.04 0.40
N LYS A 73 13.39 -7.71 -0.53
CA LYS A 73 12.92 -7.94 -1.91
C LYS A 73 11.69 -8.83 -2.08
N THR A 74 11.22 -9.47 -1.00
CA THR A 74 9.98 -10.27 -0.99
C THR A 74 9.04 -9.85 0.14
N LYS A 75 9.38 -8.77 0.85
CA LYS A 75 8.55 -8.23 1.92
C LYS A 75 7.41 -7.42 1.31
N ASN A 76 6.45 -7.04 2.14
CA ASN A 76 5.32 -6.23 1.74
C ASN A 76 5.15 -5.01 2.66
N LEU A 77 4.40 -4.04 2.17
CA LEU A 77 3.87 -2.91 2.93
C LEU A 77 2.38 -2.81 2.61
N VAL A 78 1.56 -2.71 3.65
CA VAL A 78 0.10 -2.69 3.56
C VAL A 78 -0.42 -1.45 4.25
N TRP A 79 -1.21 -0.66 3.53
CA TRP A 79 -2.11 0.32 4.11
C TRP A 79 -3.50 -0.30 4.26
N SER A 80 -4.08 -0.25 5.46
CA SER A 80 -5.39 -0.78 5.77
C SER A 80 -6.34 0.33 6.21
N ARG A 81 -7.49 0.41 5.56
CA ARG A 81 -8.62 1.29 5.89
C ARG A 81 -9.66 0.50 6.69
N THR A 82 -10.07 1.01 7.84
CA THR A 82 -11.21 0.47 8.60
C THR A 82 -12.53 0.90 7.96
N THR A 83 -13.64 0.26 8.35
CA THR A 83 -14.99 0.69 7.93
C THR A 83 -15.32 2.13 8.35
N THR A 84 -14.68 2.61 9.42
CA THR A 84 -14.76 4.00 9.90
C THR A 84 -13.83 4.99 9.20
N GLY A 85 -13.10 4.56 8.15
CA GLY A 85 -12.19 5.42 7.38
C GLY A 85 -10.83 5.71 8.04
N THR A 86 -10.47 4.97 9.09
CA THR A 86 -9.15 5.10 9.73
C THR A 86 -8.11 4.31 8.95
N TRP A 87 -6.95 4.91 8.70
CA TRP A 87 -5.83 4.26 8.02
C TRP A 87 -4.73 3.84 8.99
N SER A 88 -4.22 2.62 8.80
CA SER A 88 -3.03 2.09 9.48
C SER A 88 -2.06 1.49 8.45
N CYS A 89 -0.77 1.44 8.78
CA CYS A 89 0.25 0.83 7.94
C CYS A 89 0.99 -0.26 8.70
N ALA A 90 1.34 -1.34 8.00
CA ALA A 90 2.26 -2.35 8.49
C ALA A 90 3.18 -2.83 7.36
N THR A 91 4.38 -3.32 7.71
CA THR A 91 5.30 -3.96 6.76
C THR A 91 5.88 -5.23 7.34
N THR A 92 6.17 -6.21 6.47
CA THR A 92 6.93 -7.43 6.85
C THR A 92 8.44 -7.24 6.76
N ALA A 93 8.91 -6.06 6.37
CA ALA A 93 10.31 -5.68 6.56
C ALA A 93 10.62 -5.65 8.06
N VAL A 94 11.79 -6.13 8.44
CA VAL A 94 12.22 -6.13 9.84
C VAL A 94 12.22 -4.71 10.43
N ALA A 95 11.91 -4.60 11.72
CA ALA A 95 11.79 -3.32 12.43
C ALA A 95 12.94 -2.31 12.17
N LYS A 96 14.19 -2.76 11.99
CA LYS A 96 15.32 -1.86 11.67
C LYS A 96 15.17 -1.08 10.36
N TYR A 97 14.33 -1.54 9.43
CA TYR A 97 14.05 -0.89 8.15
C TYR A 97 12.70 -0.17 8.11
N ALA A 98 11.83 -0.42 9.08
CA ALA A 98 10.50 0.13 9.14
C ALA A 98 10.51 1.61 9.57
N PRO A 99 9.76 2.50 8.89
CA PRO A 99 9.52 3.86 9.36
C PRO A 99 8.51 3.88 10.52
N THR A 100 8.54 4.91 11.36
CA THR A 100 7.67 5.02 12.55
C THR A 100 6.18 4.91 12.23
N GLY A 101 5.74 5.47 11.10
CA GLY A 101 4.33 5.42 10.68
C GLY A 101 3.92 4.13 9.97
N CYS A 102 4.81 3.15 9.83
CA CYS A 102 4.53 1.83 9.28
C CYS A 102 5.37 0.76 9.98
N PRO A 103 4.96 0.31 11.18
CA PRO A 103 5.71 -0.66 11.98
C PRO A 103 6.05 -1.94 11.21
N GLY A 104 7.27 -2.43 11.44
CA GLY A 104 7.81 -3.65 10.85
C GLY A 104 7.52 -4.90 11.67
N ALA A 105 7.86 -6.06 11.10
CA ALA A 105 7.90 -7.35 11.78
C ALA A 105 9.06 -7.46 12.78
#